data_AF-A0A2H1VIX8-F1
#
_entry.id   AF-A0A2H1VIX8-F1
#
_cell.length_a   1.000
_cell.length_b   1.000
_cell.length_c   1.000
_cell.angle_alpha   90.00
_cell.angle_beta   90.00
_cell.angle_gamma   90.00
#
_symmetry.space_group_name_H-M   'P 1'
#
loop_
_entity.id
_entity.type
_entity.pdbx_description
1 polymer ?
#
loop_
_entity_poly.entity_id
_entity_poly.type
_entity_poly.pdbx_seq_one_letter_code
_entity_poly.pdbx_strand_id
1 'polypeptide(L)'
;MDWLCCLTSNMNKAISPQFHKTLNALIEALIKPETLKRDLFFAVLLIVIKENDFVLQGNREIHVLDYILTKKRDGGKIHQIFVVLNRFEGCPVNVILCPLDDTVLVNAFIDGTKETHSLCVPINEYMETSSLGIPSSFRQLPDLVASLREKIVIPMKASVLSYHSQPSCSLQGLPNDALYQILLSLSLNDILNIAKSCKKLSQVVKDENVWSRLFRRDFPKMRNNKEADWRNLYKKAYVKKNKKIDKKANWGKGYAMEQIPEWPDFVPVKDSRLEIIL
;
A
#
# COMPACT_ATOMS: atom_id res chain seq x y z
N MET A 1 -17.52 -13.49 -15.82
CA MET A 1 -16.62 -12.35 -16.05
C MET A 1 -17.15 -11.14 -15.28
N ASP A 2 -17.53 -11.33 -14.01
CA ASP A 2 -18.43 -10.38 -13.31
C ASP A 2 -17.79 -9.72 -12.08
N TRP A 3 -16.53 -10.02 -11.80
CA TRP A 3 -15.82 -9.50 -10.61
C TRP A 3 -15.14 -8.14 -10.86
N LEU A 4 -14.93 -7.76 -12.12
CA LEU A 4 -14.31 -6.49 -12.50
C LEU A 4 -15.32 -5.31 -12.50
N CYS A 5 -16.62 -5.56 -12.66
CA CYS A 5 -17.65 -4.52 -12.67
C CYS A 5 -17.97 -3.95 -11.28
N CYS A 6 -17.61 -4.64 -10.19
CA CYS A 6 -17.81 -4.11 -8.84
C CYS A 6 -16.80 -3.03 -8.44
N LEU A 7 -15.68 -2.89 -9.17
CA LEU A 7 -14.55 -2.04 -8.76
C LEU A 7 -14.62 -0.60 -9.28
N THR A 8 -15.33 -0.33 -10.38
CA THR A 8 -15.48 1.04 -10.92
C THR A 8 -16.79 1.72 -10.51
N SER A 9 -17.80 0.96 -10.06
CA SER A 9 -19.11 1.51 -9.66
C SER A 9 -19.13 2.20 -8.28
N ASN A 10 -18.08 2.11 -7.46
CA ASN A 10 -18.07 2.66 -6.09
C ASN A 10 -17.25 3.95 -5.94
N MET A 11 -16.62 4.45 -7.01
CA MET A 11 -15.78 5.65 -7.00
C MET A 11 -16.55 6.96 -6.73
N ASN A 12 -17.89 6.91 -6.72
CA ASN A 12 -18.76 8.08 -6.52
C ASN A 12 -19.95 7.81 -5.60
N LYS A 13 -19.90 6.78 -4.74
CA LYS A 13 -20.95 6.64 -3.72
C LYS A 13 -20.80 7.78 -2.73
N ALA A 14 -21.77 8.69 -2.79
CA ALA A 14 -22.14 9.60 -1.73
C ALA A 14 -21.88 8.91 -0.39
N ILE A 15 -21.12 9.62 0.47
CA ILE A 15 -20.88 9.26 1.86
C ILE A 15 -22.13 8.57 2.41
N SER A 16 -21.98 7.33 2.90
CA SER A 16 -23.10 6.49 3.28
C SER A 16 -24.06 7.27 4.21
N PRO A 17 -25.39 7.24 4.02
CA PRO A 17 -26.32 7.90 4.94
C PRO A 17 -26.14 7.44 6.40
N GLN A 18 -25.58 6.24 6.60
CA GLN A 18 -25.19 5.71 7.90
C GLN A 18 -24.03 6.49 8.54
N PHE A 19 -23.10 7.04 7.74
CA PHE A 19 -22.03 7.91 8.20
C PHE A 19 -22.58 9.20 8.80
N HIS A 20 -23.47 9.90 8.08
CA HIS A 20 -24.08 11.14 8.58
C HIS A 20 -24.87 10.92 9.87
N LYS A 21 -25.64 9.83 9.95
CA LYS A 21 -26.38 9.47 11.16
C LYS A 21 -25.44 9.22 12.36
N THR A 22 -24.33 8.50 12.13
CA THR A 22 -23.35 8.20 13.18
C THR A 22 -22.61 9.46 13.62
N LEU A 23 -22.28 10.33 12.67
CA LEU A 23 -21.60 11.59 12.92
C LEU A 23 -22.43 12.53 13.79
N ASN A 24 -23.71 12.72 13.46
CA ASN A 24 -24.60 13.60 14.22
C ASN A 24 -24.79 13.07 15.65
N ALA A 25 -24.99 11.75 15.82
CA ALA A 25 -25.09 11.12 17.13
C ALA A 25 -23.81 11.28 17.97
N LEU A 26 -22.63 11.27 17.33
CA LEU A 26 -21.35 11.52 18.01
C LEU A 26 -21.22 12.97 18.45
N ILE A 27 -21.58 13.94 17.60
CA ILE A 27 -21.56 15.37 17.94
C ILE A 27 -22.48 15.63 19.15
N GLU A 28 -23.66 15.02 19.18
CA GLU A 28 -24.60 15.15 20.30
C GLU A 28 -24.09 14.51 21.60
N ALA A 29 -23.35 13.39 21.51
CA ALA A 29 -22.87 12.66 22.69
C ALA A 29 -21.55 13.20 23.27
N LEU A 30 -20.76 13.97 22.51
CA LEU A 30 -19.39 14.33 22.88
C LEU A 30 -19.28 15.79 23.38
N ILE A 31 -19.34 15.96 24.69
CA ILE A 31 -19.46 17.26 25.40
C ILE A 31 -18.13 18.07 25.50
N LYS A 32 -16.97 17.52 25.10
CA LYS A 32 -15.66 18.20 25.23
C LYS A 32 -15.07 18.60 23.86
N PRO A 33 -14.94 19.90 23.54
CA PRO A 33 -14.51 20.36 22.21
C PRO A 33 -13.06 19.96 21.86
N GLU A 34 -12.18 19.89 22.87
CA GLU A 34 -10.75 19.56 22.72
C GLU A 34 -10.50 18.13 22.18
N THR A 35 -11.34 17.15 22.58
CA THR A 35 -11.22 15.75 22.13
C THR A 35 -12.11 15.46 20.93
N LEU A 36 -13.10 16.30 20.68
CA LEU A 36 -14.14 16.09 19.68
C LEU A 36 -13.56 15.92 18.27
N LYS A 37 -12.56 16.73 17.90
CA LYS A 37 -11.86 16.57 16.61
C LYS A 37 -11.28 15.16 16.42
N ARG A 38 -10.60 14.66 17.44
CA ARG A 38 -9.92 13.37 17.43
C ARG A 38 -10.93 12.22 17.43
N ASP A 39 -11.95 12.32 18.29
CA ASP A 39 -13.03 11.34 18.39
C ASP A 39 -13.77 11.21 17.05
N LEU A 40 -14.06 12.34 16.39
CA LEU A 40 -14.70 12.36 15.07
C LEU A 40 -13.79 11.79 13.97
N PHE A 41 -12.51 12.15 13.95
CA PHE A 41 -11.55 11.56 13.01
C PHE A 41 -11.46 10.04 13.20
N PHE A 42 -11.39 9.58 14.45
CA PHE A 42 -11.34 8.16 14.76
C PHE A 42 -12.63 7.44 14.35
N ALA A 43 -13.79 8.09 14.49
CA ALA A 43 -15.05 7.57 13.96
C ALA A 43 -15.01 7.39 12.44
N VAL A 44 -14.47 8.37 11.69
CA VAL A 44 -14.27 8.25 10.24
C VAL A 44 -13.40 7.04 9.93
N LEU A 45 -12.27 6.90 10.61
CA LEU A 45 -11.37 5.75 10.43
C LEU A 45 -12.09 4.41 10.69
N LEU A 46 -12.85 4.30 11.77
CA LEU A 46 -13.62 3.09 12.10
C LEU A 46 -14.66 2.76 11.01
N ILE A 47 -15.34 3.77 10.47
CA ILE A 47 -16.31 3.58 9.38
C ILE A 47 -15.59 3.09 8.13
N VAL A 48 -14.47 3.71 7.74
CA VAL A 48 -13.68 3.29 6.58
C VAL A 48 -13.17 1.86 6.74
N ILE A 49 -12.73 1.46 7.94
CA ILE A 49 -12.30 0.10 8.24
C ILE A 49 -13.48 -0.88 8.12
N LYS A 50 -14.63 -0.56 8.73
CA LYS A 50 -15.85 -1.37 8.66
C LYS A 50 -16.34 -1.57 7.22
N GLU A 51 -16.34 -0.52 6.41
CA GLU A 51 -16.73 -0.57 5.00
C GLU A 51 -15.83 -1.48 4.14
N ASN A 52 -14.64 -1.85 4.64
CA ASN A 52 -13.67 -2.68 3.94
C ASN A 52 -13.62 -4.13 4.47
N ASP A 53 -14.71 -4.58 5.11
CA ASP A 53 -14.92 -5.93 5.66
C ASP A 53 -14.10 -6.27 6.90
N PHE A 54 -13.59 -5.29 7.63
CA PHE A 54 -12.96 -5.53 8.92
C PHE A 54 -13.99 -5.55 10.04
N VAL A 55 -13.82 -6.48 10.99
CA VAL A 55 -14.65 -6.62 12.19
C VAL A 55 -13.76 -6.56 13.43
N LEU A 56 -14.33 -6.25 14.60
CA LEU A 56 -13.56 -6.23 15.83
C LEU A 56 -13.11 -7.66 16.20
N GLN A 57 -11.91 -7.79 16.75
CA GLN A 57 -11.44 -9.09 17.22
C GLN A 57 -12.38 -9.61 18.32
N GLY A 58 -13.02 -10.76 18.09
CA GLY A 58 -13.99 -11.37 19.01
C GLY A 58 -15.43 -10.85 18.90
N ASN A 59 -15.73 -9.87 18.03
CA ASN A 59 -17.11 -9.40 17.80
C ASN A 59 -17.39 -9.21 16.29
N ARG A 60 -18.57 -9.65 15.85
CA ARG A 60 -18.93 -9.66 14.41
C ARG A 60 -19.30 -8.27 13.87
N GLU A 61 -19.65 -7.33 14.74
CA GLU A 61 -20.02 -5.98 14.31
C GLU A 61 -19.24 -4.89 15.04
N ILE A 62 -18.80 -3.89 14.26
CA ILE A 62 -18.24 -2.65 14.78
C ILE A 62 -19.40 -1.67 14.99
N HIS A 63 -19.82 -1.50 16.25
CA HIS A 63 -20.69 -0.39 16.67
C HIS A 63 -19.82 0.81 17.03
N VAL A 64 -19.65 1.73 16.07
CA VAL A 64 -18.70 2.85 16.16
C VAL A 64 -18.97 3.74 17.39
N LEU A 65 -20.23 4.04 17.67
CA LEU A 65 -20.64 4.84 18.83
C LEU A 65 -20.27 4.17 20.16
N ASP A 66 -20.66 2.91 20.35
CA ASP A 66 -20.37 2.17 21.58
C ASP A 66 -18.87 2.04 21.82
N TYR A 67 -18.10 1.84 20.75
CA TYR A 67 -16.64 1.76 20.83
C TYR A 67 -16.00 3.07 21.28
N ILE A 68 -16.43 4.20 20.72
CA ILE A 68 -15.91 5.51 21.11
C ILE A 68 -16.30 5.84 22.55
N LEU A 69 -17.55 5.56 22.94
CA LEU A 69 -18.05 5.82 24.28
C LEU A 69 -17.35 4.96 25.35
N THR A 70 -17.08 3.68 25.05
CA THR A 70 -16.33 2.80 25.95
C THR A 70 -14.88 3.25 26.08
N LYS A 71 -14.18 3.53 24.97
CA LYS A 71 -12.79 4.00 25.01
C LYS A 71 -12.60 5.38 25.64
N LYS A 72 -13.60 6.25 25.56
CA LYS A 72 -13.56 7.56 26.26
C LYS A 72 -13.58 7.41 27.77
N ARG A 73 -14.24 6.38 28.31
CA ARG A 73 -14.24 6.08 29.76
C ARG A 73 -12.85 5.65 30.24
N ASP A 74 -12.04 5.06 29.37
CA ASP A 74 -10.66 4.64 29.69
C ASP A 74 -9.67 5.83 29.80
N GLY A 75 -10.09 7.06 29.47
CA GLY A 75 -9.27 8.27 29.64
C GLY A 75 -8.02 8.38 28.76
N GLY A 76 -7.83 7.44 27.82
CA GLY A 76 -6.68 7.39 26.94
C GLY A 76 -6.71 8.45 25.84
N LYS A 77 -5.59 9.17 25.64
CA LYS A 77 -5.39 10.08 24.49
C LYS A 77 -5.17 9.34 23.16
N ILE A 78 -4.81 8.06 23.23
CA ILE A 78 -4.50 7.21 22.09
C ILE A 78 -5.68 6.27 21.88
N HIS A 79 -6.19 6.21 20.66
CA HIS A 79 -7.22 5.24 20.32
C HIS A 79 -6.58 4.03 19.67
N GLN A 80 -6.84 2.85 20.23
CA GLN A 80 -6.33 1.59 19.72
C GLN A 80 -7.50 0.66 19.44
N ILE A 81 -7.48 -0.04 18.31
CA ILE A 81 -8.46 -1.08 17.94
C ILE A 81 -7.73 -2.32 17.45
N PHE A 82 -8.31 -3.48 17.77
CA PHE A 82 -7.91 -4.76 17.21
C PHE A 82 -9.01 -5.23 16.27
N VAL A 83 -8.67 -5.38 15.00
CA VAL A 83 -9.61 -5.78 13.95
C VAL A 83 -9.09 -6.99 13.21
N VAL A 84 -9.99 -7.80 12.69
CA VAL A 84 -9.69 -8.93 11.81
C VAL A 84 -10.43 -8.72 10.50
N LEU A 85 -9.81 -9.10 9.38
CA LEU A 85 -10.54 -9.15 8.12
C LEU A 85 -11.57 -10.26 8.20
N ASN A 86 -12.82 -9.99 7.82
CA ASN A 86 -13.90 -10.97 7.88
C ASN A 86 -13.47 -12.27 7.16
N ARG A 87 -13.67 -13.42 7.82
CA ARG A 87 -13.23 -14.77 7.40
C ARG A 87 -11.73 -15.07 7.56
N PHE A 88 -10.92 -14.15 8.09
CA PHE A 88 -9.48 -14.33 8.32
C PHE A 88 -9.10 -14.01 9.77
N GLU A 89 -9.69 -14.74 10.72
CA GLU A 89 -9.50 -14.51 12.17
C GLU A 89 -8.07 -14.78 12.66
N GLY A 90 -7.28 -15.54 11.89
CA GLY A 90 -5.90 -15.92 12.24
C GLY A 90 -4.84 -14.83 12.02
N CYS A 91 -5.23 -13.64 11.54
CA CYS A 91 -4.30 -12.53 11.30
C CYS A 91 -4.90 -11.21 11.81
N PRO A 92 -4.83 -10.95 13.13
CA PRO A 92 -5.31 -9.71 13.71
C PRO A 92 -4.45 -8.53 13.26
N VAL A 93 -5.11 -7.39 13.13
CA VAL A 93 -4.51 -6.11 12.82
C VAL A 93 -4.79 -5.12 13.93
N ASN A 94 -3.71 -4.57 14.47
CA ASN A 94 -3.74 -3.55 15.49
C ASN A 94 -3.64 -2.17 14.84
N VAL A 95 -4.72 -1.39 14.89
CA VAL A 95 -4.72 -0.01 14.38
C VAL A 95 -4.68 0.95 15.57
N ILE A 96 -3.65 1.80 15.58
CA ILE A 96 -3.37 2.78 16.61
C ILE A 96 -3.49 4.17 15.99
N LEU A 97 -4.27 5.02 16.64
CA LEU A 97 -4.42 6.41 16.33
C LEU A 97 -3.78 7.23 17.46
N CYS A 98 -2.61 7.77 17.18
CA CYS A 98 -1.84 8.58 18.11
C CYS A 98 -1.87 10.04 17.65
N PRO A 99 -2.47 10.94 18.44
CA PRO A 99 -2.51 12.33 18.06
C PRO A 99 -1.24 13.07 18.49
N LEU A 100 -0.73 13.90 17.58
CA LEU A 100 0.51 14.66 17.66
C LEU A 100 0.18 16.14 17.41
N ASP A 101 -0.15 16.85 18.48
CA ASP A 101 -0.67 18.22 18.44
C ASP A 101 -1.87 18.36 17.48
N ASP A 102 -1.68 19.06 16.36
CA ASP A 102 -2.65 19.31 15.30
C ASP A 102 -2.71 18.22 14.21
N THR A 103 -1.83 17.22 14.32
CA THR A 103 -1.75 16.08 13.41
C THR A 103 -2.13 14.80 14.12
N VAL A 104 -2.49 13.78 13.34
CA VAL A 104 -2.78 12.43 13.82
C VAL A 104 -1.96 11.44 13.04
N LEU A 105 -1.23 10.60 13.78
CA LEU A 105 -0.56 9.43 13.25
C LEU A 105 -1.48 8.22 13.37
N VAL A 106 -1.83 7.65 12.22
CA VAL A 106 -2.51 6.35 12.11
C VAL A 106 -1.46 5.30 11.76
N ASN A 107 -1.29 4.32 12.63
CA ASN A 107 -0.43 3.16 12.41
C ASN A 107 -1.26 1.88 12.43
N ALA A 108 -1.12 1.06 11.40
CA ALA A 108 -1.68 -0.28 11.34
C ALA A 108 -0.55 -1.31 11.37
N PHE A 109 -0.55 -2.18 12.37
CA PHE A 109 0.42 -3.24 12.57
C PHE A 109 -0.26 -4.61 12.42
N ILE A 110 0.33 -5.48 11.61
CA ILE A 110 -0.25 -6.78 11.27
C ILE A 110 0.61 -7.87 11.91
N ASP A 111 0.04 -8.59 12.87
CA ASP A 111 0.79 -9.55 13.68
C ASP A 111 1.41 -10.68 12.84
N GLY A 112 0.69 -11.14 11.81
CA GLY A 112 1.12 -12.26 10.95
C GLY A 112 2.30 -11.93 10.04
N THR A 113 2.34 -10.73 9.45
CA THR A 113 3.40 -10.34 8.48
C THR A 113 4.48 -9.46 9.10
N LYS A 114 4.25 -8.91 10.30
CA LYS A 114 5.06 -7.87 10.94
C LYS A 114 5.20 -6.60 10.08
N GLU A 115 4.32 -6.40 9.11
CA GLU A 115 4.29 -5.20 8.30
C GLU A 115 3.57 -4.08 9.06
N THR A 116 4.04 -2.85 8.86
CA THR A 116 3.44 -1.65 9.45
C THR A 116 3.12 -0.66 8.35
N HIS A 117 1.89 -0.16 8.36
CA HIS A 117 1.42 0.88 7.44
C HIS A 117 1.08 2.14 8.24
N SER A 118 1.63 3.27 7.83
CA SER A 118 1.57 4.52 8.60
C SER A 118 1.08 5.68 7.74
N LEU A 119 0.24 6.53 8.32
CA LEU A 119 -0.29 7.73 7.70
C LEU A 119 -0.33 8.85 8.74
N CYS A 120 0.28 10.00 8.42
CA CYS A 120 0.17 11.21 9.24
C CYS A 120 -0.79 12.18 8.55
N VAL A 121 -1.79 12.67 9.28
CA VAL A 121 -2.84 13.55 8.75
C VAL A 121 -2.98 14.80 9.61
N PRO A 122 -2.87 16.01 9.03
CA PRO A 122 -3.20 17.25 9.73
C PRO A 122 -4.72 17.39 9.89
N ILE A 123 -5.24 17.26 11.11
CA ILE A 123 -6.70 17.24 11.34
C ILE A 123 -7.33 18.57 10.94
N ASN A 124 -6.63 19.69 11.17
CA ASN A 124 -7.12 21.03 10.91
C ASN A 124 -7.35 21.32 9.42
N GLU A 125 -6.75 20.56 8.50
CA GLU A 125 -7.03 20.68 7.06
C GLU A 125 -8.38 20.08 6.67
N TYR A 126 -8.83 19.07 7.41
CA TYR A 126 -10.03 18.29 7.10
C TYR A 126 -11.22 18.60 8.01
N MET A 127 -11.05 19.42 9.04
CA MET A 127 -12.12 19.76 9.97
C MET A 127 -12.28 21.27 10.10
N GLU A 128 -13.49 21.76 9.82
CA GLU A 128 -13.86 23.14 10.08
C GLU A 128 -14.32 23.27 11.53
N THR A 129 -13.81 24.30 12.20
CA THR A 129 -14.25 24.68 13.54
C THR A 129 -15.06 25.96 13.50
N SER A 130 -16.16 25.97 14.24
CA SER A 130 -16.91 27.18 14.56
C SER A 130 -16.07 28.17 15.39
N SER A 131 -16.58 29.40 15.55
CA SER A 131 -15.97 30.44 16.41
C SER A 131 -15.79 30.02 17.87
N LEU A 132 -16.50 28.98 18.31
CA LEU A 132 -16.40 28.40 19.66
C LEU A 132 -15.42 27.22 19.74
N GLY A 133 -14.65 26.94 18.68
CA GLY A 133 -13.71 25.82 18.62
C GLY A 133 -14.37 24.44 18.45
N ILE A 134 -15.71 24.41 18.30
CA ILE A 134 -16.47 23.17 18.11
C ILE A 134 -16.38 22.77 16.62
N PRO A 135 -15.97 21.54 16.30
CA PRO A 135 -15.99 21.02 14.94
C PRO A 135 -17.42 21.03 14.36
N SER A 136 -17.62 21.72 13.25
CA SER A 136 -18.93 21.87 12.61
C SER A 136 -19.13 20.93 11.42
N SER A 137 -18.05 20.67 10.67
CA SER A 137 -18.11 20.01 9.37
C SER A 137 -16.75 19.40 9.01
N PHE A 138 -16.77 18.33 8.23
CA PHE A 138 -15.57 17.84 7.55
C PHE A 138 -15.40 18.57 6.22
N ARG A 139 -14.22 19.14 6.01
CA ARG A 139 -13.78 19.64 4.70
C ARG A 139 -13.08 18.50 3.96
N GLN A 140 -13.30 18.41 2.65
CA GLN A 140 -12.59 17.44 1.79
C GLN A 140 -12.67 15.99 2.31
N LEU A 141 -13.80 15.61 2.90
CA LEU A 141 -14.00 14.25 3.42
C LEU A 141 -13.72 13.15 2.36
N PRO A 142 -14.06 13.31 1.07
CA PRO A 142 -13.69 12.34 0.04
C PRO A 142 -12.18 12.11 -0.05
N ASP A 143 -11.37 13.18 0.03
CA ASP A 143 -9.92 13.11 -0.05
C ASP A 143 -9.32 12.43 1.20
N LEU A 144 -9.87 12.75 2.38
CA LEU A 144 -9.50 12.09 3.62
C LEU A 144 -9.79 10.58 3.57
N VAL A 145 -11.00 10.20 3.15
CA VAL A 145 -11.41 8.80 3.03
C VAL A 145 -10.56 8.07 1.99
N ALA A 146 -10.27 8.70 0.84
CA ALA A 146 -9.37 8.15 -0.17
C ALA A 146 -7.97 7.91 0.41
N SER A 147 -7.39 8.89 1.11
CA SER A 147 -6.08 8.77 1.74
C SER A 147 -6.03 7.64 2.79
N LEU A 148 -7.03 7.56 3.66
CA LEU A 148 -7.15 6.47 4.65
C LEU A 148 -7.26 5.10 3.96
N ARG A 149 -8.06 4.99 2.89
CA ARG A 149 -8.21 3.75 2.13
C ARG A 149 -6.91 3.35 1.45
N GLU A 150 -6.28 4.25 0.72
CA GLU A 150 -5.09 3.96 -0.08
C GLU A 150 -3.84 3.69 0.76
N LYS A 151 -3.68 4.38 1.89
CA LYS A 151 -2.45 4.32 2.69
C LYS A 151 -2.53 3.35 3.86
N ILE A 152 -3.73 3.09 4.40
CA ILE A 152 -3.91 2.20 5.55
C ILE A 152 -4.71 0.96 5.17
N VAL A 153 -5.96 1.12 4.72
CA VAL A 153 -6.90 -0.01 4.66
C VAL A 153 -6.60 -0.99 3.52
N ILE A 154 -6.30 -0.49 2.32
CA ILE A 154 -5.96 -1.33 1.17
C ILE A 154 -4.63 -2.07 1.40
N PRO A 155 -3.54 -1.43 1.85
CA PRO A 155 -2.30 -2.13 2.20
C PRO A 155 -2.52 -3.18 3.29
N MET A 156 -3.27 -2.83 4.33
CA MET A 156 -3.64 -3.76 5.40
C MET A 156 -4.37 -5.01 4.87
N LYS A 157 -5.40 -4.81 4.04
CA LYS A 157 -6.14 -5.91 3.41
C LYS A 157 -5.25 -6.75 2.50
N ALA A 158 -4.38 -6.11 1.72
CA ALA A 158 -3.45 -6.79 0.84
C ALA A 158 -2.45 -7.66 1.61
N SER A 159 -1.92 -7.17 2.73
CA SER A 159 -1.01 -7.91 3.61
C SER A 159 -1.69 -9.12 4.24
N VAL A 160 -2.91 -8.97 4.77
CA VAL A 160 -3.70 -10.10 5.33
C VAL A 160 -3.99 -11.15 4.26
N LEU A 161 -4.44 -10.74 3.07
CA LEU A 161 -4.69 -11.68 1.97
C LEU A 161 -3.42 -12.38 1.50
N SER A 162 -2.31 -11.64 1.37
CA SER A 162 -1.02 -12.21 0.98
C SER A 162 -0.52 -13.24 2.00
N TYR A 163 -0.76 -13.03 3.30
CA TYR A 163 -0.42 -13.99 4.35
C TYR A 163 -1.19 -15.31 4.16
N HIS A 164 -2.46 -15.25 3.76
CA HIS A 164 -3.28 -16.41 3.46
C HIS A 164 -3.14 -16.95 2.03
N SER A 165 -2.12 -16.51 1.28
CA SER A 165 -1.92 -16.85 -0.13
C SER A 165 -3.14 -16.59 -1.03
N GLN A 166 -3.98 -15.62 -0.64
CA GLN A 166 -5.11 -15.18 -1.42
C GLN A 166 -4.71 -13.99 -2.31
N PRO A 167 -5.15 -13.96 -3.58
CA PRO A 167 -4.88 -12.84 -4.45
C PRO A 167 -5.57 -11.58 -3.90
N SER A 168 -4.82 -10.48 -3.82
CA SER A 168 -5.40 -9.15 -3.54
C SER A 168 -5.56 -8.35 -4.84
N CYS A 169 -6.35 -7.28 -4.80
CA CYS A 169 -6.57 -6.40 -5.95
C CYS A 169 -5.33 -5.55 -6.33
N SER A 170 -4.22 -5.66 -5.58
CA SER A 170 -2.99 -4.96 -5.91
C SER A 170 -2.02 -5.88 -6.64
N LEU A 171 -1.17 -5.31 -7.51
CA LEU A 171 -0.11 -6.06 -8.18
C LEU A 171 0.76 -6.81 -7.16
N GLN A 172 1.04 -6.19 -6.01
CA GLN A 172 1.80 -6.81 -4.93
C GLN A 172 1.09 -7.99 -4.27
N GLY A 173 -0.23 -8.07 -4.33
CA GLY A 173 -1.00 -9.17 -3.77
C GLY A 173 -1.25 -10.33 -4.72
N LEU A 174 -0.70 -10.29 -5.94
CA LEU A 174 -0.76 -11.44 -6.83
C LEU A 174 0.16 -12.57 -6.34
N PRO A 175 -0.22 -13.84 -6.56
CA PRO A 175 0.70 -14.97 -6.38
C PRO A 175 1.97 -14.78 -7.20
N ASN A 176 3.10 -15.26 -6.68
CA ASN A 176 4.40 -15.12 -7.35
C ASN A 176 4.38 -15.67 -8.78
N ASP A 177 3.64 -16.75 -9.04
CA ASP A 177 3.47 -17.32 -10.38
C ASP A 177 2.85 -16.34 -11.38
N ALA A 178 1.81 -15.63 -10.98
CA ALA A 178 1.18 -14.61 -11.82
C ALA A 178 2.12 -13.42 -12.05
N LEU A 179 2.83 -12.99 -10.99
CA LEU A 179 3.86 -11.95 -11.10
C LEU A 179 4.98 -12.35 -12.07
N TYR A 180 5.44 -13.60 -12.03
CA TYR A 180 6.45 -14.09 -12.97
C TYR A 180 5.98 -14.01 -14.42
N GLN A 181 4.73 -14.37 -14.71
CA GLN A 181 4.20 -14.27 -16.08
C GLN A 181 4.11 -12.81 -16.54
N ILE A 182 3.69 -11.90 -15.66
CA ILE A 182 3.66 -10.47 -15.97
C ILE A 182 5.09 -9.99 -16.27
N LEU A 183 6.07 -10.28 -15.40
CA LEU A 183 7.48 -9.91 -15.63
C LEU A 183 8.03 -10.47 -16.94
N LEU A 184 7.67 -11.71 -17.30
CA LEU A 184 8.10 -12.34 -18.55
C LEU A 184 7.41 -11.80 -19.80
N SER A 185 6.36 -11.01 -19.66
CA SER A 185 5.74 -10.30 -20.78
C SER A 185 6.35 -8.91 -21.04
N LEU A 186 7.13 -8.40 -20.08
CA LEU A 186 7.67 -7.04 -20.11
C LEU A 186 9.06 -6.95 -20.74
N SER A 187 9.41 -5.74 -21.19
CA SER A 187 10.75 -5.41 -21.65
C SER A 187 11.74 -5.36 -20.48
N LEU A 188 13.04 -5.50 -20.75
CA LEU A 188 14.06 -5.43 -19.69
C LEU A 188 14.00 -4.11 -18.90
N ASN A 189 13.78 -2.99 -19.59
CA ASN A 189 13.73 -1.67 -18.95
C ASN A 189 12.55 -1.59 -17.98
N ASP A 190 11.39 -2.10 -18.37
CA ASP A 190 10.19 -2.10 -17.52
C ASP A 190 10.37 -3.01 -16.30
N ILE A 191 11.00 -4.17 -16.48
CA ILE A 191 11.33 -5.08 -15.36
C ILE A 191 12.24 -4.39 -14.35
N LEU A 192 13.27 -3.67 -14.81
CA LEU A 192 14.19 -2.93 -13.95
C LEU A 192 13.49 -1.76 -13.25
N ASN A 193 12.58 -1.06 -13.93
CA ASN A 193 11.78 0.01 -13.33
C ASN A 193 10.81 -0.52 -12.28
N ILE A 194 10.17 -1.67 -12.53
CA ILE A 194 9.32 -2.35 -11.54
C ILE A 194 10.13 -2.75 -10.31
N ALA A 195 11.34 -3.28 -10.48
CA ALA A 195 12.20 -3.65 -9.36
C ALA A 195 12.60 -2.45 -8.46
N LYS A 196 12.58 -1.23 -8.99
CA LYS A 196 12.82 0.02 -8.23
C LYS A 196 11.58 0.49 -7.46
N SER A 197 10.39 0.05 -7.84
CA SER A 197 9.13 0.58 -7.29
C SER A 197 8.78 0.04 -5.89
N CYS A 198 9.04 -1.24 -5.60
CA CYS A 198 8.77 -1.81 -4.27
C CYS A 198 9.68 -3.00 -3.90
N LYS A 199 9.87 -3.20 -2.60
CA LYS A 199 10.77 -4.25 -2.05
C LYS A 199 10.33 -5.66 -2.45
N LYS A 200 9.03 -5.96 -2.43
CA LYS A 200 8.48 -7.28 -2.81
C LYS A 200 8.77 -7.61 -4.28
N LEU A 201 8.44 -6.71 -5.20
CA LEU A 201 8.73 -6.91 -6.63
C LEU A 201 10.24 -6.97 -6.89
N SER A 202 11.04 -6.19 -6.15
CA SER A 202 12.50 -6.27 -6.20
C SER A 202 13.01 -7.67 -5.83
N GLN A 203 12.43 -8.32 -4.82
CA GLN A 203 12.79 -9.70 -4.45
C GLN A 203 12.41 -10.70 -5.55
N VAL A 204 11.22 -10.57 -6.14
CA VAL A 204 10.77 -11.43 -7.25
C VAL A 204 11.69 -11.27 -8.46
N VAL A 205 12.10 -10.05 -8.80
CA VAL A 205 13.03 -9.79 -9.92
C VAL A 205 14.44 -10.31 -9.62
N LYS A 206 14.83 -10.46 -8.35
CA LYS A 206 16.13 -11.04 -7.98
C LYS A 206 16.17 -12.57 -8.08
N ASP A 207 15.04 -13.24 -8.31
CA ASP A 207 14.99 -14.69 -8.46
C ASP A 207 15.67 -15.15 -9.75
N GLU A 208 16.61 -16.09 -9.61
CA GLU A 208 17.35 -16.72 -10.71
C GLU A 208 16.43 -17.37 -11.76
N ASN A 209 15.27 -17.89 -11.35
CA ASN A 209 14.31 -18.50 -12.27
C ASN A 209 13.76 -17.49 -13.29
N VAL A 210 13.58 -16.24 -12.87
CA VAL A 210 13.13 -15.14 -13.74
C VAL A 210 14.18 -14.86 -14.79
N TRP A 211 15.44 -14.70 -14.38
CA TRP A 211 16.56 -14.43 -15.29
C TRP A 211 16.80 -15.59 -16.25
N SER A 212 16.66 -16.85 -15.80
CA SER A 212 16.77 -18.02 -16.67
C SER A 212 15.71 -18.02 -17.78
N ARG A 213 14.46 -17.73 -17.43
CA ARG A 213 13.35 -17.67 -18.41
C ARG A 213 13.47 -16.47 -19.34
N LEU A 214 13.85 -15.30 -18.83
CA LEU A 214 14.15 -14.11 -19.64
C LEU A 214 15.27 -14.39 -20.64
N PHE A 215 16.33 -15.07 -20.20
CA PHE A 215 17.45 -15.43 -21.07
C PHE A 215 17.00 -16.32 -22.23
N ARG A 216 16.22 -17.36 -21.93
CA ARG A 216 15.69 -18.27 -22.97
C ARG A 216 14.77 -17.54 -23.96
N ARG A 217 13.97 -16.59 -23.48
CA ARG A 217 13.07 -15.75 -24.29
C ARG A 217 13.86 -14.85 -25.24
N ASP A 218 14.85 -14.12 -24.72
CA ASP A 218 15.53 -13.05 -25.47
C ASP A 218 16.73 -13.54 -26.29
N PHE A 219 17.31 -14.69 -25.91
CA PHE A 219 18.50 -15.27 -26.52
C PHE A 219 18.35 -16.79 -26.83
N PRO A 220 17.32 -17.22 -27.57
CA PRO A 220 17.03 -18.65 -27.80
C PRO A 220 18.15 -19.41 -28.53
N LYS A 221 19.04 -18.70 -29.23
CA LYS A 221 20.17 -19.28 -29.99
C LYS A 221 21.47 -19.41 -29.20
N MET A 222 21.54 -18.87 -27.98
CA MET A 222 22.72 -19.00 -27.14
C MET A 222 22.65 -20.29 -26.33
N ARG A 223 23.65 -21.17 -26.48
CA ARG A 223 23.78 -22.37 -25.66
C ARG A 223 24.27 -21.98 -24.27
N ASN A 224 23.61 -22.50 -23.24
CA ASN A 224 24.04 -22.30 -21.86
C ASN A 224 25.10 -23.31 -21.46
N ASN A 225 26.27 -22.81 -21.09
CA ASN A 225 27.28 -23.60 -20.40
C ASN A 225 27.05 -23.48 -18.89
N LYS A 226 26.08 -24.21 -18.33
CA LYS A 226 25.92 -24.51 -16.88
C LYS A 226 26.35 -23.42 -15.87
N GLU A 227 26.19 -22.13 -16.15
CA GLU A 227 26.52 -21.07 -15.19
C GLU A 227 25.36 -20.93 -14.20
N ALA A 228 25.67 -20.82 -12.90
CA ALA A 228 24.69 -20.71 -11.82
C ALA A 228 24.07 -19.31 -11.70
N ASP A 229 24.62 -18.31 -12.39
CA ASP A 229 24.21 -16.90 -12.31
C ASP A 229 23.61 -16.44 -13.64
N TRP A 230 22.30 -16.68 -13.79
CA TRP A 230 21.55 -16.35 -15.00
C TRP A 230 21.52 -14.86 -15.26
N ARG A 231 21.56 -14.06 -14.21
CA ARG A 231 21.51 -12.60 -14.30
C ARG A 231 22.77 -12.04 -14.94
N ASN A 232 23.95 -12.47 -14.49
CA ASN A 232 25.21 -12.03 -15.07
C ASN A 232 25.38 -12.54 -16.52
N LEU A 233 24.93 -13.76 -16.79
CA LEU A 233 24.93 -14.31 -18.14
C LEU A 233 24.01 -13.51 -19.07
N TYR A 234 22.82 -13.13 -18.61
CA TYR A 234 21.90 -12.24 -19.32
C TYR A 234 22.55 -10.87 -19.59
N LYS A 235 23.20 -10.26 -18.59
CA LYS A 235 23.91 -8.97 -18.72
C LYS A 235 24.97 -9.03 -19.83
N LYS A 236 25.82 -10.07 -19.84
CA LYS A 236 26.85 -10.29 -20.87
C LYS A 236 26.22 -10.41 -22.27
N ALA A 237 25.15 -11.19 -22.41
CA ALA A 237 24.48 -11.41 -23.70
C ALA A 237 23.80 -10.14 -24.23
N TYR A 238 23.16 -9.38 -23.35
CA TYR A 238 22.51 -8.11 -23.68
C TYR A 238 23.52 -7.06 -24.17
N VAL A 239 24.63 -6.87 -23.46
CA VAL A 239 25.72 -5.97 -23.89
C VAL A 239 26.28 -6.38 -25.26
N LYS A 240 26.45 -7.69 -25.50
CA LYS A 240 26.92 -8.20 -26.80
C LYS A 240 25.91 -7.94 -27.93
N LYS A 241 24.61 -8.02 -27.65
CA LYS A 241 23.54 -7.71 -28.61
C LYS A 241 23.54 -6.23 -28.98
N ASN A 242 23.61 -5.33 -27.99
CA ASN A 242 23.62 -3.90 -28.25
C ASN A 242 24.87 -3.45 -29.03
N LYS A 243 26.07 -3.93 -28.67
CA LYS A 243 27.30 -3.65 -29.44
C LYS A 243 27.22 -4.09 -30.92
N LYS A 244 26.44 -5.14 -31.24
CA LYS A 244 26.22 -5.57 -32.63
C LYS A 244 25.22 -4.69 -33.36
N ILE A 245 24.22 -4.16 -32.65
CA ILE A 245 23.25 -3.19 -33.19
C ILE A 245 23.99 -1.89 -33.51
N ASP A 246 24.80 -1.39 -32.58
CA ASP A 246 25.59 -0.16 -32.78
C ASP A 246 26.53 -0.27 -33.98
N LYS A 247 27.26 -1.39 -34.11
CA LYS A 247 28.16 -1.63 -35.25
C LYS A 247 27.42 -1.71 -36.60
N LYS A 248 26.16 -2.15 -36.62
CA LYS A 248 25.33 -2.17 -37.83
C LYS A 248 24.70 -0.81 -38.13
N ALA A 249 24.30 -0.06 -37.11
CA ALA A 249 23.77 1.30 -37.26
C ALA A 249 24.86 2.27 -37.75
N ASN A 250 26.10 2.10 -37.28
CA ASN A 250 27.24 2.96 -37.65
C ASN A 250 27.78 2.72 -39.08
N TRP A 251 27.30 1.70 -39.80
CA TRP A 251 27.59 1.51 -41.23
C TRP A 251 26.62 2.27 -42.15
N GLY A 252 25.58 2.90 -41.60
CA GLY A 252 24.49 3.50 -42.39
C GLY A 252 24.29 5.00 -42.24
N LYS A 253 24.60 5.62 -41.09
CA LYS A 253 24.45 7.06 -40.85
C LYS A 253 25.18 7.43 -39.56
N GLY A 254 26.14 8.36 -39.64
CA GLY A 254 26.74 8.93 -38.44
C GLY A 254 25.75 9.87 -37.77
N TYR A 255 24.99 9.40 -36.78
CA TYR A 255 24.37 10.24 -35.74
C TYR A 255 23.96 9.42 -34.50
N ALA A 256 24.25 10.03 -33.35
CA ALA A 256 23.67 9.92 -32.02
C ALA A 256 23.80 8.60 -31.22
N MET A 257 24.59 8.74 -30.15
CA MET A 257 24.75 7.89 -28.99
C MET A 257 23.43 7.83 -28.19
N GLU A 258 22.55 6.88 -28.50
CA GLU A 258 21.43 6.57 -27.60
C GLU A 258 21.98 5.84 -26.37
N GLN A 259 21.64 6.40 -25.21
CA GLN A 259 22.12 6.00 -23.90
C GLN A 259 21.83 4.52 -23.66
N ILE A 260 22.90 3.72 -23.49
CA ILE A 260 22.78 2.39 -22.91
C ILE A 260 22.01 2.57 -21.60
N PRO A 261 20.87 1.89 -21.38
CA PRO A 261 20.21 1.94 -20.09
C PRO A 261 21.26 1.56 -19.06
N GLU A 262 21.62 2.51 -18.19
CA GLU A 262 22.53 2.23 -17.10
C GLU A 262 21.95 1.03 -16.38
N TRP A 263 22.67 -0.09 -16.44
CA TRP A 263 22.40 -1.20 -15.55
C TRP A 263 22.45 -0.57 -14.18
N PRO A 264 21.36 -0.61 -13.38
CA PRO A 264 21.45 -0.10 -12.04
C PRO A 264 22.49 -0.95 -11.34
N ASP A 265 23.71 -0.43 -11.23
CA ASP A 265 24.63 -0.83 -10.19
C ASP A 265 23.83 -0.55 -8.92
N PHE A 266 23.39 -1.63 -8.28
CA PHE A 266 22.63 -1.55 -7.06
C PHE A 266 23.58 -0.96 -6.02
N VAL A 267 23.63 0.36 -5.94
CA VAL A 267 23.90 1.01 -4.67
C VAL A 267 22.84 0.43 -3.74
N PRO A 268 23.22 -0.32 -2.69
CA PRO A 268 22.25 -0.70 -1.69
C PRO A 268 21.54 0.59 -1.30
N VAL A 269 20.21 0.59 -1.31
CA VAL A 269 19.46 1.69 -0.70
C VAL A 269 20.02 1.76 0.71
N LYS A 270 20.95 2.70 0.96
CA LYS A 270 21.36 3.03 2.31
C LYS A 270 20.06 3.40 2.98
N ASP A 271 19.76 2.72 4.07
CA ASP A 271 18.66 3.05 4.97
C ASP A 271 18.91 4.47 5.51
N SER A 272 18.60 5.49 4.72
CA SER A 272 18.70 6.90 5.13
C SER A 272 17.50 7.30 6.00
N ARG A 273 17.03 6.40 6.87
CA ARG A 273 15.91 6.67 7.80
C ARG A 273 16.13 6.18 9.22
N LEU A 274 17.33 5.73 9.61
CA LEU A 274 17.61 5.32 10.99
C LEU A 274 18.93 5.85 11.61
N GLU A 275 19.59 6.84 11.01
CA GLU A 275 20.73 7.52 11.65
C GLU A 275 20.47 9.01 11.91
N ILE A 276 19.31 9.33 12.49
CA ILE A 276 19.14 10.52 13.33
C ILE A 276 18.20 10.11 14.45
N ILE A 277 18.78 9.61 15.53
CA ILE A 277 18.40 9.73 16.95
C ILE A 277 19.39 8.79 17.66
N LEU A 278 20.54 9.35 18.00
CA LEU A 278 21.29 9.17 19.25
C LEU A 278 22.26 10.35 19.35
#